data_AF-A0A1M4Z9U0-F1
#
_entry.id   AF-A0A1M4Z9U0-F1
#
_cell.length_a   1.000
_cell.length_b   1.000
_cell.length_c   1.000
_cell.angle_alpha   90.00
_cell.angle_beta   90.00
_cell.angle_gamma   90.00
#
_symmetry.space_group_name_H-M   'P 1'
#
loop_
_entity.id
_entity.type
_entity.pdbx_description
1 polymer ?
#
loop_
_entity_poly.entity_id
_entity_poly.type
_entity_poly.pdbx_seq_one_letter_code
_entity_poly.pdbx_strand_id
1 'polypeptide(L)' 'MNCPKCNRPVTTKKYELFYCPCGKILMVIEVNKTKMVVDHTPKEEEK' A
#
# COMPACT_ATOMS: atom_id res chain seq x y z
N MET A 1 8.13 3.11 6.49
CA MET A 1 7.37 1.90 6.08
C MET A 1 7.73 1.63 4.64
N ASN A 2 7.92 0.37 4.29
CA ASN A 2 8.40 -0.01 2.97
C ASN A 2 7.33 -0.82 2.23
N CYS A 3 7.34 -0.76 0.90
CA CYS A 3 6.48 -1.58 0.08
C CYS A 3 6.83 -3.06 0.33
N PRO A 4 5.86 -3.92 0.70
CA PRO A 4 6.12 -5.33 0.97
C PRO A 4 6.58 -6.13 -0.27
N LYS A 5 6.48 -5.55 -1.48
CA LYS A 5 6.87 -6.21 -2.75
C LYS A 5 8.24 -5.80 -3.24
N CYS A 6 8.53 -4.50 -3.30
CA CYS A 6 9.78 -3.98 -3.86
C CYS A 6 10.71 -3.33 -2.82
N ASN A 7 10.30 -3.35 -1.54
CA ASN A 7 11.02 -2.77 -0.40
C ASN A 7 11.34 -1.26 -0.52
N ARG A 8 10.73 -0.56 -1.48
CA ARG A 8 10.87 0.91 -1.64
C ARG A 8 10.15 1.66 -0.52
N PRO A 9 10.63 2.87 -0.15
CA PRO A 9 9.98 3.68 0.87
C PRO A 9 8.57 4.10 0.44
N VAL A 10 7.61 3.99 1.35
CA VAL A 10 6.23 4.45 1.17
C VAL A 10 6.06 5.77 1.91
N THR A 11 5.83 6.84 1.15
CA THR A 11 5.70 8.22 1.65
C THR A 11 4.28 8.75 1.45
N THR A 12 3.30 8.14 2.11
CA THR A 12 1.88 8.55 2.05
C THR A 12 1.29 8.72 3.45
N LYS A 13 0.15 9.42 3.57
CA LYS A 13 -0.56 9.56 4.85
C LYS A 13 -1.45 8.35 5.13
N LYS A 14 -1.98 8.29 6.35
CA LYS A 14 -2.96 7.27 6.74
C LYS A 14 -4.20 7.38 5.84
N TYR A 15 -4.71 6.23 5.39
CA TYR A 15 -5.87 6.11 4.50
C TYR A 15 -5.73 6.78 3.13
N GLU A 16 -4.52 7.14 2.71
CA GLU A 16 -4.25 7.59 1.35
C GLU A 16 -3.73 6.43 0.48
N LEU A 17 -4.12 6.44 -0.79
CA LEU A 17 -3.60 5.52 -1.79
C LEU A 17 -2.21 5.99 -2.25
N PHE A 18 -1.26 5.07 -2.24
CA PHE A 18 0.10 5.26 -2.71
C PHE A 18 0.36 4.34 -3.90
N TYR A 19 0.62 4.95 -5.05
CA TYR A 19 1.01 4.24 -6.25
C TYR A 19 2.51 3.96 -6.19
N CYS A 20 2.85 2.75 -5.79
CA CYS A 20 4.23 2.33 -5.74
C CYS A 20 4.74 2.12 -7.16
N PRO A 21 5.96 2.59 -7.50
CA PRO A 21 6.54 2.44 -8.84
C PRO A 21 6.78 0.98 -9.27
N CYS A 22 6.55 -0.01 -8.39
CA CYS A 22 6.48 -1.42 -8.77
C CYS A 22 5.12 -1.84 -9.37
N GLY A 23 4.20 -0.90 -9.61
CA GLY A 23 2.87 -1.16 -10.16
C GLY A 23 1.84 -1.60 -9.12
N LYS A 24 2.15 -1.46 -7.83
CA LYS A 24 1.23 -1.82 -6.74
C LYS A 24 0.59 -0.58 -6.14
N ILE A 25 -0.71 -0.65 -5.87
CA ILE A 25 -1.42 0.36 -5.11
C ILE A 25 -1.37 -0.06 -3.65
N LEU A 26 -0.79 0.77 -2.79
CA LEU A 26 -0.64 0.50 -1.37
C LEU A 26 -1.48 1.51 -0.57
N MET A 27 -1.92 1.13 0.62
CA MET A 27 -2.54 2.06 1.56
C MET A 27 -1.93 1.85 2.94
N VAL A 28 -1.72 2.95 3.67
CA VAL A 28 -1.30 2.89 5.07
C VAL A 28 -2.54 2.90 5.95
N ILE A 29 -2.76 1.84 6.73
CA ILE A 29 -3.82 1.75 7.74
C ILE A 29 -3.24 1.75 9.15
N GLU A 30 -4.06 2.08 10.13
CA GLU A 30 -3.67 2.04 11.55
C GLU A 30 -4.61 1.09 12.30
N VAL A 31 -4.07 -0.01 12.81
CA VAL A 31 -4.80 -1.03 13.58
C VAL A 31 -4.16 -1.11 14.96
N ASN A 32 -4.94 -0.93 16.03
CA ASN A 32 -4.43 -0.97 17.41
C ASN A 32 -3.20 -0.05 17.63
N LYS A 33 -3.24 1.19 17.13
CA LYS A 33 -2.13 2.17 17.15
C LYS A 33 -0.87 1.74 16.38
N THR A 34 -0.94 0.67 15.60
CA THR A 34 0.15 0.17 14.76
C THR A 34 -0.11 0.50 13.30
N LYS A 35 0.83 1.19 12.66
CA LYS A 35 0.73 1.52 11.23
C LYS A 35 1.16 0.31 10.38
N MET A 36 0.34 -0.05 9.41
CA MET A 36 0.56 -1.17 8.50
C MET A 36 0.38 -0.72 7.05
N VAL A 37 1.11 -1.33 6.13
CA VAL A 37 0.94 -1.12 4.69
C VAL A 37 0.18 -2.31 4.11
N VAL A 38 -0.97 -2.04 3.49
CA VAL A 38 -1.80 -3.04 2.80
C VAL A 38 -1.70 -2.87 1.29
N ASP A 39 -1.72 -3.98 0.56
CA ASP A 39 -1.81 -3.99 -0.90
C ASP A 39 -3.27 -3.85 -1.31
N HIS A 40 -3.61 -2.75 -1.96
CA HIS A 40 -4.93 -2.41 -2.49
C HIS A 40 -4.93 -2.42 -4.02
N THR A 41 -3.98 -3.12 -4.65
CA THR A 41 -3.98 -3.28 -6.10
C THR A 41 -5.24 -4.03 -6.51
N PRO A 42 -6.12 -3.43 -7.34
CA PRO A 42 -7.29 -4.12 -7.84
C PRO A 42 -6.79 -5.35 -8.57
N LYS A 43 -7.25 -6.52 -8.13
CA LYS A 43 -7.20 -7.71 -8.98
C LYS A 43 -8.22 -7.42 -10.06
N GLU A 44 -7.79 -7.35 -11.32
CA GLU A 44 -8.74 -7.37 -12.43
C GLU A 44 -9.65 -8.57 -12.19
N GLU A 45 -10.91 -8.29 -11.83
CA GLU A 45 -11.96 -9.29 -11.88
C GLU A 45 -12.04 -9.70 -13.36
N GLU A 46 -11.87 -11.00 -13.56
CA GLU A 46 -11.95 -11.66 -14.86
C GLU A 46 -13.18 -11.15 -15.61
N LYS A 47 -12.91 -10.57 -16.78
CA LYS A 47 -13.92 -10.04 -17.71
C LYS A 47 -14.74 -11.17 -18.33
#